data_AF-A0A662EGJ0-F1
#
_entry.id   AF-A0A662EGJ0-F1
#
_cell.length_a   1.000
_cell.length_b   1.000
_cell.length_c   1.000
_cell.angle_alpha   90.00
_cell.angle_beta   90.00
_cell.angle_gamma   90.00
#
_symmetry.space_group_name_H-M   'P 1'
#
loop_
_entity.id
_entity.type
_entity.pdbx_description
1 polymer ?
#
loop_
_entity_poly.entity_id
_entity_poly.type
_entity_poly.pdbx_seq_one_letter_code
_entity_poly.pdbx_strand_id
1 'polypeptide(L)'
;MLSRPNPNSLAAIVTSWLAALSAGIVTLGIIACGQGVGAMLGGCRWIGVTLPLHRQPWALVNQPSLAFSTDGAAIGYWLGGTLACLLVATLVIPFVPRLRGLTSELLAIQISWMASVLGLGWMALLDPWDGHLSRSLRLHEMSPALVWLLPVLGAWAALIPTLRLLALVRGAQPQLGRSGRVLTVVIHLVLPACVWITGGLVMISRTSSVNNGTLLEGLLPFEALWPPVLAAALPSVAALTMAWLAFPRAWVHHLEPVSLRSGVLLMVCAAALVGFQLTLGGPSGQGTCRGVLWAHANSRNNLRPWVTPVSILGASALPGIDDSSPGGE
;
A
#
# COMPACT_ATOMS: atom_id res chain seq x y z
N MET A 1 -35.41 15.45 -17.08
CA MET A 1 -34.51 14.29 -17.04
C MET A 1 -33.21 14.72 -16.38
N LEU A 2 -32.89 14.22 -15.18
CA LEU A 2 -31.60 14.52 -14.55
C LEU A 2 -30.50 13.76 -15.31
N SER A 3 -29.43 14.45 -15.69
CA SER A 3 -28.29 13.84 -16.35
C SER A 3 -27.62 12.84 -15.40
N ARG A 4 -27.37 11.62 -15.88
CA ARG A 4 -26.64 10.63 -15.07
C ARG A 4 -25.22 11.12 -14.80
N PRO A 5 -24.68 10.93 -13.58
CA PRO A 5 -23.32 11.33 -13.26
C PRO A 5 -22.32 10.67 -14.23
N ASN A 6 -21.45 11.46 -14.85
CA ASN A 6 -20.45 10.97 -15.79
C ASN A 6 -19.11 10.76 -15.06
N PRO A 7 -18.61 9.51 -14.94
CA PRO A 7 -17.28 9.23 -14.38
C PRO A 7 -16.14 9.91 -15.14
N ASN A 8 -16.33 10.18 -16.44
CA ASN A 8 -15.35 10.86 -17.29
C ASN A 8 -15.42 12.40 -17.20
N SER A 9 -16.28 12.96 -16.34
CA SER A 9 -16.27 14.40 -16.08
C SER A 9 -15.02 14.81 -15.32
N LEU A 10 -14.54 16.04 -15.53
CA LEU A 10 -13.35 16.55 -14.84
C LEU A 10 -13.45 16.42 -13.31
N ALA A 11 -14.63 16.74 -12.74
CA ALA A 11 -14.87 16.62 -11.30
C ALA A 11 -14.72 15.19 -10.79
N ALA A 12 -15.22 14.20 -11.55
CA ALA A 12 -15.10 12.79 -11.21
C ALA A 12 -13.66 12.28 -11.37
N ILE A 13 -12.93 12.75 -12.38
CA ILE A 13 -11.49 12.45 -12.55
C ILE A 13 -10.70 12.99 -11.36
N VAL A 14 -10.84 14.28 -11.03
CA VAL A 14 -10.14 14.88 -9.87
C VAL A 14 -10.49 14.15 -8.57
N THR A 15 -11.77 13.84 -8.37
CA THR A 15 -12.23 13.06 -7.20
C THR A 15 -11.58 11.68 -7.15
N SER A 16 -11.49 11.00 -8.29
CA SER A 16 -10.84 9.68 -8.41
C SER A 16 -9.35 9.75 -8.08
N TRP A 17 -8.65 10.82 -8.46
CA TRP A 17 -7.24 11.01 -8.17
C TRP A 17 -6.99 11.32 -6.69
N LEU A 18 -7.83 12.15 -6.06
CA LEU A 18 -7.81 12.36 -4.61
C LEU A 18 -8.12 11.08 -3.84
N ALA A 19 -9.07 10.29 -4.33
CA ALA A 19 -9.40 8.99 -3.79
C ALA A 19 -8.23 8.00 -3.95
N ALA A 20 -7.52 8.02 -5.08
CA ALA A 20 -6.35 7.20 -5.33
C ALA A 20 -5.18 7.54 -4.39
N LEU A 21 -4.94 8.83 -4.14
CA LEU A 21 -3.98 9.30 -3.15
C LEU A 21 -4.37 8.83 -1.75
N SER A 22 -5.62 9.01 -1.35
CA SER A 22 -6.10 8.57 -0.03
C SER A 22 -6.00 7.04 0.12
N ALA A 23 -6.44 6.31 -0.91
CA ALA A 23 -6.45 4.85 -0.94
C ALA A 23 -5.04 4.24 -0.88
N GLY A 24 -4.05 4.86 -1.52
CA GLY A 24 -2.67 4.39 -1.44
C GLY A 24 -2.15 4.45 -0.01
N ILE A 25 -2.37 5.57 0.70
CA ILE A 25 -1.95 5.72 2.10
C ILE A 25 -2.72 4.78 3.02
N VAL A 26 -4.04 4.67 2.82
CA VAL A 26 -4.89 3.71 3.55
C VAL A 26 -4.40 2.28 3.34
N THR A 27 -3.94 1.93 2.13
CA THR A 27 -3.37 0.60 1.83
C THR A 27 -2.11 0.34 2.65
N LEU A 28 -1.20 1.32 2.80
CA LEU A 28 -0.04 1.20 3.69
C LEU A 28 -0.47 0.91 5.14
N GLY A 29 -1.47 1.65 5.62
CA GLY A 29 -2.05 1.44 6.94
C GLY A 29 -2.64 0.04 7.11
N ILE A 30 -3.39 -0.45 6.11
CA ILE A 30 -3.95 -1.81 6.10
C ILE A 30 -2.84 -2.87 6.22
N ILE A 31 -1.75 -2.71 5.47
CA ILE A 31 -0.63 -3.65 5.52
C ILE A 31 0.00 -3.66 6.91
N ALA A 32 0.29 -2.48 7.47
CA ALA A 32 0.85 -2.35 8.81
C ALA A 32 -0.08 -2.94 9.88
N CYS A 33 -1.39 -2.66 9.82
CA CYS A 33 -2.38 -3.23 10.73
C CYS A 33 -2.45 -4.75 10.61
N GLY A 34 -2.50 -5.28 9.38
CA GLY A 34 -2.52 -6.72 9.13
C GLY A 34 -1.28 -7.41 9.70
N GLN A 35 -0.09 -6.86 9.46
CA GLN A 35 1.16 -7.36 10.04
C GLN A 35 1.17 -7.27 11.58
N GLY A 36 0.73 -6.14 12.15
CA GLY A 36 0.72 -5.90 13.59
C GLY A 36 -0.25 -6.82 14.33
N VAL A 37 -1.49 -6.92 13.87
CA VAL A 37 -2.51 -7.83 14.43
C VAL A 37 -2.06 -9.28 14.27
N GLY A 38 -1.56 -9.67 13.09
CA GLY A 38 -1.06 -11.01 12.87
C GLY A 38 0.11 -11.36 13.79
N ALA A 39 1.02 -10.43 14.05
CA ALA A 39 2.09 -10.62 15.01
C ALA A 39 1.59 -10.76 16.46
N MET A 40 0.58 -9.96 16.85
CA MET A 40 -0.02 -10.05 18.19
C MET A 40 -0.69 -11.41 18.44
N LEU A 41 -1.36 -11.96 17.43
CA LEU A 41 -1.93 -13.31 17.51
C LEU A 41 -0.85 -14.39 17.68
N GLY A 42 0.37 -14.12 17.21
CA GLY A 42 1.55 -14.96 17.44
C GLY A 42 2.25 -14.73 18.79
N GLY A 43 1.79 -13.80 19.62
CA GLY A 43 2.41 -13.49 20.91
C GLY A 43 3.45 -12.37 20.88
N CYS A 44 3.62 -11.66 19.76
CA CYS A 44 4.40 -10.41 19.75
C CYS A 44 3.63 -9.27 20.44
N ARG A 45 4.38 -8.25 20.86
CA ARG A 45 3.81 -6.94 21.19
C ARG A 45 3.93 -6.04 19.96
N TRP A 46 2.82 -5.53 19.46
CA TRP A 46 2.85 -4.47 18.45
C TRP A 46 3.22 -3.16 19.14
N ILE A 47 4.40 -2.61 18.81
CA ILE A 47 5.03 -1.50 19.56
C ILE A 47 5.08 -0.18 18.76
N GLY A 48 4.80 -0.23 17.46
CA GLY A 48 4.93 0.92 16.60
C GLY A 48 4.55 0.65 15.15
N VAL A 49 4.62 1.71 14.35
CA VAL A 49 4.38 1.66 12.91
C VAL A 49 5.41 2.49 12.17
N THR A 50 5.79 2.03 10.98
CA THR A 50 6.51 2.83 10.00
C THR A 50 5.84 2.64 8.63
N LEU A 51 5.65 3.70 7.85
CA LEU A 51 4.95 3.65 6.55
C LEU A 51 5.83 4.06 5.35
N PRO A 52 7.08 3.58 5.23
CA PRO A 52 7.91 3.89 4.07
C PRO A 52 7.34 3.21 2.83
N LEU A 53 7.44 3.90 1.70
CA LEU A 53 7.01 3.36 0.39
C LEU A 53 7.98 2.33 -0.20
N HIS A 54 9.19 2.28 0.33
CA HIS A 54 10.34 1.67 -0.33
C HIS A 54 11.06 0.62 0.52
N ARG A 55 10.63 0.40 1.77
CA ARG A 55 11.22 -0.60 2.68
C ARG A 55 10.16 -1.30 3.52
N GLN A 56 10.54 -2.43 4.09
CA GLN A 56 9.75 -3.27 5.00
C GLN A 56 10.57 -3.61 6.24
N PRO A 57 9.94 -3.86 7.40
CA PRO A 57 8.50 -4.03 7.64
C PRO A 57 7.77 -2.73 7.98
N TRP A 58 6.43 -2.77 8.02
CA TRP A 58 5.59 -1.62 8.37
C TRP A 58 5.06 -1.67 9.81
N ALA A 59 4.75 -2.86 10.32
CA ALA A 59 4.52 -3.04 11.74
C ALA A 59 5.85 -3.20 12.48
N LEU A 60 6.05 -2.41 13.54
CA LEU A 60 7.18 -2.55 14.45
C LEU A 60 6.74 -3.40 15.63
N VAL A 61 7.38 -4.55 15.82
CA VAL A 61 6.95 -5.55 16.81
C VAL A 61 8.11 -5.94 17.72
N ASN A 62 7.82 -6.12 19.00
CA ASN A 62 8.73 -6.73 19.97
C ASN A 62 8.43 -8.24 20.02
N GLN A 63 9.44 -9.05 19.74
CA GLN A 63 9.32 -10.51 19.67
C GLN A 63 9.49 -11.15 21.05
N PRO A 64 8.78 -12.25 21.35
CA PRO A 64 8.92 -12.94 22.63
C PRO A 64 10.26 -13.69 22.76
N SER A 65 10.86 -14.09 21.64
CA SER A 65 12.16 -14.76 21.59
C SER A 65 12.88 -14.43 20.29
N LEU A 66 14.21 -14.62 20.26
CA LEU A 66 15.03 -14.45 19.05
C LEU A 66 14.64 -15.43 17.93
N ALA A 67 14.09 -16.60 18.29
CA ALA A 67 13.65 -17.64 17.37
C ALA A 67 12.19 -17.48 16.91
N PHE A 68 11.47 -16.43 17.35
CA PHE A 68 10.06 -16.25 16.98
C PHE A 68 9.84 -16.29 15.46
N SER A 69 10.74 -15.69 14.70
CA SER A 69 10.64 -15.59 13.24
C SER A 69 10.54 -16.93 12.48
N THR A 70 11.01 -18.03 13.09
CA THR A 70 10.94 -19.40 12.54
C THR A 70 9.80 -20.23 13.12
N ASP A 71 9.07 -19.70 14.11
CA ASP A 71 7.94 -20.39 14.72
C ASP A 71 6.69 -20.24 13.84
N GLY A 72 5.82 -21.27 13.83
CA GLY A 72 4.52 -21.21 13.17
C GLY A 72 3.65 -20.06 13.70
N ALA A 73 3.85 -19.65 14.96
CA ALA A 73 3.19 -18.48 15.54
C ALA A 73 3.51 -17.17 14.78
N ALA A 74 4.64 -17.07 14.08
CA ALA A 74 4.99 -15.89 13.29
C ALA A 74 4.28 -15.80 11.93
N ILE A 75 3.48 -16.79 11.53
CA ILE A 75 2.81 -16.76 10.22
C ILE A 75 1.93 -15.52 10.04
N GLY A 76 1.28 -15.04 11.12
CA GLY A 76 0.50 -13.81 11.11
C GLY A 76 1.36 -12.57 10.90
N TYR A 77 2.56 -12.52 11.47
CA TYR A 77 3.51 -11.43 11.22
C TYR A 77 3.93 -11.41 9.74
N TRP A 78 4.20 -12.58 9.15
CA TRP A 78 4.63 -12.71 7.76
C TRP A 78 3.53 -12.39 6.75
N LEU A 79 2.35 -12.99 6.90
CA LEU A 79 1.27 -12.96 5.90
C LEU A 79 0.15 -11.96 6.20
N GLY A 80 0.07 -11.44 7.43
CA GLY A 80 -1.09 -10.66 7.88
C GLY A 80 -1.37 -9.42 7.03
N GLY A 81 -0.33 -8.69 6.61
CA GLY A 81 -0.48 -7.53 5.73
C GLY A 81 -1.03 -7.90 4.34
N THR A 82 -0.51 -8.99 3.76
CA THR A 82 -0.96 -9.51 2.46
C THR A 82 -2.40 -10.00 2.52
N LEU A 83 -2.75 -10.76 3.57
CA LEU A 83 -4.11 -11.25 3.77
C LEU A 83 -5.09 -10.09 3.95
N ALA A 84 -4.73 -9.07 4.73
CA ALA A 84 -5.54 -7.88 4.91
C ALA A 84 -5.79 -7.15 3.58
N CYS A 85 -4.75 -6.99 2.75
CA CYS A 85 -4.89 -6.41 1.40
C CYS A 85 -5.78 -7.26 0.49
N LEU A 86 -5.65 -8.59 0.51
CA LEU A 86 -6.50 -9.47 -0.28
C LEU A 86 -7.98 -9.35 0.13
N LEU A 87 -8.26 -9.34 1.43
CA LEU A 87 -9.60 -9.15 1.96
C LEU A 87 -10.15 -7.78 1.56
N VAL A 88 -9.38 -6.70 1.69
CA VAL A 88 -9.82 -5.36 1.28
C VAL A 88 -10.06 -5.29 -0.23
N ALA A 89 -9.14 -5.82 -1.04
CA ALA A 89 -9.23 -5.82 -2.49
C ALA A 89 -10.50 -6.53 -2.98
N THR A 90 -10.88 -7.64 -2.32
CA THR A 90 -12.00 -8.49 -2.74
C THR A 90 -13.33 -8.13 -2.09
N LEU A 91 -13.33 -7.64 -0.85
CA LEU A 91 -14.55 -7.49 -0.05
C LEU A 91 -15.10 -6.06 -0.02
N VAL A 92 -14.27 -5.03 -0.22
CA VAL A 92 -14.74 -3.63 -0.13
C VAL A 92 -15.87 -3.33 -1.10
N ILE A 93 -15.76 -3.79 -2.34
CA ILE A 93 -16.78 -3.53 -3.37
C ILE A 93 -18.07 -4.33 -3.13
N PRO A 94 -18.04 -5.66 -2.88
CA PRO A 94 -19.26 -6.42 -2.69
C PRO A 94 -19.94 -6.21 -1.32
N PHE A 95 -19.19 -5.98 -0.23
CA PHE A 95 -19.75 -6.09 1.12
C PHE A 95 -19.82 -4.78 1.91
N VAL A 96 -19.02 -3.76 1.59
CA VAL A 96 -19.06 -2.51 2.36
C VAL A 96 -20.25 -1.66 1.88
N PRO A 97 -21.23 -1.36 2.75
CA PRO A 97 -22.34 -0.47 2.42
C PRO A 97 -21.81 0.92 2.06
N ARG A 98 -22.37 1.54 1.01
CA ARG A 98 -21.93 2.83 0.52
C ARG A 98 -23.10 3.80 0.39
N LEU A 99 -22.81 5.07 0.67
CA LEU A 99 -23.69 6.16 0.27
C LEU A 99 -23.85 6.15 -1.25
N ARG A 100 -25.02 6.53 -1.75
CA ARG A 100 -25.37 6.52 -3.18
C ARG A 100 -24.72 7.69 -3.95
N GLY A 101 -23.44 7.97 -3.73
CA GLY A 101 -22.70 9.04 -4.38
C GLY A 101 -21.60 8.51 -5.30
N LEU A 102 -21.31 9.23 -6.39
CA LEU A 102 -20.18 8.89 -7.25
C LEU A 102 -18.84 8.97 -6.50
N THR A 103 -18.68 9.90 -5.56
CA THR A 103 -17.46 10.03 -4.74
C THR A 103 -17.18 8.79 -3.89
N SER A 104 -18.19 8.24 -3.20
CA SER A 104 -18.03 7.03 -2.37
C SER A 104 -17.74 5.79 -3.20
N GLU A 105 -18.35 5.68 -4.39
CA GLU A 105 -18.06 4.61 -5.34
C GLU A 105 -16.63 4.68 -5.86
N LEU A 106 -16.17 5.86 -6.28
CA LEU A 106 -14.78 6.06 -6.71
C LEU A 106 -13.79 5.77 -5.58
N LEU A 107 -14.08 6.19 -4.34
CA LEU A 107 -13.24 5.88 -3.19
C LEU A 107 -13.13 4.37 -2.94
N ALA A 108 -14.25 3.64 -2.97
CA ALA A 108 -14.24 2.19 -2.80
C ALA A 108 -13.49 1.47 -3.93
N ILE A 109 -13.65 1.92 -5.17
CA ILE A 109 -12.88 1.43 -6.33
C ILE A 109 -11.39 1.65 -6.11
N GLN A 110 -10.99 2.85 -5.68
CA GLN A 110 -9.57 3.17 -5.45
C GLN A 110 -8.97 2.39 -4.29
N ILE A 111 -9.70 2.18 -3.18
CA ILE A 111 -9.23 1.36 -2.07
C ILE A 111 -9.00 -0.09 -2.52
N SER A 112 -9.97 -0.68 -3.22
CA SER A 112 -9.86 -2.05 -3.75
C SER A 112 -8.74 -2.16 -4.79
N TRP A 113 -8.58 -1.14 -5.65
CA TRP A 113 -7.52 -1.06 -6.64
C TRP A 113 -6.13 -0.95 -6.01
N MET A 114 -5.93 -0.01 -5.09
CA MET A 114 -4.63 0.20 -4.44
C MET A 114 -4.25 -0.99 -3.55
N ALA A 115 -5.19 -1.65 -2.89
CA ALA A 115 -4.92 -2.90 -2.18
C ALA A 115 -4.43 -4.02 -3.14
N SER A 116 -5.01 -4.10 -4.34
CA SER A 116 -4.57 -5.04 -5.38
C SER A 116 -3.19 -4.69 -5.93
N VAL A 117 -2.97 -3.44 -6.35
CA VAL A 117 -1.73 -3.03 -7.03
C VAL A 117 -0.60 -2.80 -6.05
N LEU A 118 -0.80 -1.93 -5.06
CA LEU A 118 0.23 -1.60 -4.10
C LEU A 118 0.41 -2.74 -3.10
N GLY A 119 -0.67 -3.24 -2.49
CA GLY A 119 -0.56 -4.28 -1.47
C GLY A 119 -0.07 -5.63 -2.00
N LEU A 120 -0.74 -6.18 -3.01
CA LEU A 120 -0.46 -7.53 -3.51
C LEU A 120 0.57 -7.58 -4.65
N GLY A 121 0.68 -6.52 -5.46
CA GLY A 121 1.65 -6.43 -6.55
C GLY A 121 3.00 -5.86 -6.09
N TRP A 122 3.03 -4.54 -5.89
CA TRP A 122 4.26 -3.79 -5.59
C TRP A 122 4.89 -4.20 -4.26
N MET A 123 4.11 -4.13 -3.18
CA MET A 123 4.63 -4.26 -1.83
C MET A 123 5.00 -5.70 -1.50
N ALA A 124 4.31 -6.69 -2.04
CA ALA A 124 4.68 -8.10 -1.87
C ALA A 124 6.13 -8.40 -2.31
N LEU A 125 6.62 -7.71 -3.33
CA LEU A 125 7.95 -7.89 -3.94
C LEU A 125 8.91 -6.73 -3.67
N LEU A 126 8.58 -5.89 -2.70
CA LEU A 126 9.49 -4.85 -2.23
C LEU A 126 10.67 -5.55 -1.53
N ASP A 127 11.84 -5.52 -2.16
CA ASP A 127 13.00 -6.35 -1.84
C ASP A 127 12.74 -7.85 -2.07
N PRO A 128 12.81 -8.34 -3.31
CA PRO A 128 12.53 -9.75 -3.62
C PRO A 128 13.55 -10.71 -2.98
N TRP A 129 14.72 -10.20 -2.57
CA TRP A 129 15.82 -11.00 -2.04
C TRP A 129 15.87 -11.00 -0.52
N ASP A 130 15.50 -9.94 0.19
CA ASP A 130 15.48 -9.90 1.66
C ASP A 130 14.20 -9.29 2.26
N GLY A 131 13.20 -9.05 1.42
CA GLY A 131 11.88 -8.62 1.81
C GLY A 131 11.20 -9.62 2.74
N HIS A 132 10.20 -9.12 3.43
CA HIS A 132 9.54 -9.78 4.55
C HIS A 132 9.03 -11.18 4.17
N LEU A 133 8.36 -11.30 3.02
CA LEU A 133 7.81 -12.58 2.57
C LEU A 133 8.88 -13.53 2.02
N SER A 134 9.83 -13.03 1.22
CA SER A 134 10.94 -13.84 0.72
C SER A 134 11.77 -14.42 1.86
N ARG A 135 11.98 -13.64 2.93
CA ARG A 135 12.64 -14.10 4.16
C ARG A 135 11.82 -15.18 4.86
N SER A 136 10.51 -15.00 5.02
CA SER A 136 9.62 -16.04 5.58
C SER A 136 9.74 -17.35 4.83
N LEU A 137 9.72 -17.32 3.50
CA LEU A 137 9.82 -18.53 2.66
C LEU A 137 11.15 -19.25 2.86
N ARG A 138 12.27 -18.50 2.87
CA ARG A 138 13.59 -19.09 3.11
C ARG A 138 13.72 -19.71 4.49
N LEU A 139 13.18 -19.06 5.52
CA LEU A 139 13.19 -19.58 6.90
C LEU A 139 12.43 -20.92 7.02
N HIS A 140 11.49 -21.19 6.11
CA HIS A 140 10.72 -22.43 6.06
C HIS A 140 11.17 -23.33 4.89
N GLU A 141 12.38 -23.12 4.37
CA GLU A 141 12.98 -23.93 3.28
C GLU A 141 12.13 -23.99 2.01
N MET A 142 11.29 -22.97 1.77
CA MET A 142 10.44 -22.85 0.59
C MET A 142 11.10 -22.00 -0.50
N SER A 143 10.71 -22.26 -1.76
CA SER A 143 11.20 -21.48 -2.90
C SER A 143 10.77 -20.00 -2.80
N PRO A 144 11.70 -19.03 -2.87
CA PRO A 144 11.38 -17.60 -2.93
C PRO A 144 10.51 -17.22 -4.13
N ALA A 145 10.47 -18.05 -5.18
CA ALA A 145 9.61 -17.83 -6.34
C ALA A 145 8.11 -17.80 -5.98
N LEU A 146 7.71 -18.40 -4.85
CA LEU A 146 6.32 -18.40 -4.40
C LEU A 146 5.76 -17.00 -4.09
N VAL A 147 6.61 -15.99 -3.87
CA VAL A 147 6.16 -14.59 -3.70
C VAL A 147 5.40 -14.09 -4.95
N TRP A 148 5.70 -14.62 -6.13
CA TRP A 148 5.01 -14.28 -7.38
C TRP A 148 3.53 -14.72 -7.44
N LEU A 149 3.07 -15.55 -6.51
CA LEU A 149 1.64 -15.84 -6.37
C LEU A 149 0.85 -14.59 -5.97
N LEU A 150 1.45 -13.65 -5.24
CA LEU A 150 0.75 -12.46 -4.76
C LEU A 150 0.39 -11.47 -5.86
N PRO A 151 1.29 -11.12 -6.80
CA PRO A 151 0.92 -10.33 -7.97
C PRO A 151 -0.16 -10.99 -8.84
N VAL A 152 -0.16 -12.33 -8.95
CA VAL A 152 -1.22 -13.07 -9.65
C VAL A 152 -2.57 -12.91 -8.93
N LEU A 153 -2.59 -13.06 -7.61
CA LEU A 153 -3.79 -12.78 -6.80
C LEU A 153 -4.22 -11.32 -6.89
N GLY A 154 -3.27 -10.38 -6.92
CA GLY A 154 -3.52 -8.96 -7.15
C GLY A 154 -4.15 -8.70 -8.51
N ALA A 155 -3.68 -9.37 -9.56
CA ALA A 155 -4.25 -9.24 -10.90
C ALA A 155 -5.68 -9.78 -10.99
N TRP A 156 -5.95 -10.91 -10.34
CA TRP A 156 -7.31 -11.44 -10.21
C TRP A 156 -8.22 -10.49 -9.41
N ALA A 157 -7.77 -10.02 -8.24
CA ALA A 157 -8.55 -9.13 -7.39
C ALA A 157 -8.84 -7.78 -8.06
N ALA A 158 -7.91 -7.27 -8.87
CA ALA A 158 -8.03 -6.05 -9.66
C ALA A 158 -9.14 -6.09 -10.74
N LEU A 159 -9.62 -7.28 -11.11
CA LEU A 159 -10.78 -7.42 -11.99
C LEU A 159 -12.05 -6.85 -11.34
N ILE A 160 -12.19 -6.96 -10.01
CA ILE A 160 -13.38 -6.50 -9.28
C ILE A 160 -13.57 -4.97 -9.38
N PRO A 161 -12.60 -4.11 -8.99
CA PRO A 161 -12.71 -2.67 -9.15
C PRO A 161 -12.78 -2.24 -10.61
N THR A 162 -12.14 -2.96 -11.53
CA THR A 162 -12.20 -2.67 -12.96
C THR A 162 -13.61 -2.89 -13.52
N LEU A 163 -14.20 -4.06 -13.28
CA LEU A 163 -15.56 -4.36 -13.72
C LEU A 163 -16.56 -3.42 -13.06
N ARG A 164 -16.32 -3.05 -11.79
CA ARG A 164 -17.13 -2.07 -11.09
C ARG A 164 -17.12 -0.71 -11.79
N LEU A 165 -15.93 -0.18 -12.09
CA LEU A 165 -15.78 1.09 -12.81
C LEU A 165 -16.46 1.04 -14.19
N LEU A 166 -16.25 -0.02 -14.96
CA LEU A 166 -16.85 -0.18 -16.29
C LEU A 166 -18.38 -0.25 -16.23
N ALA A 167 -18.95 -0.86 -15.17
CA ALA A 167 -20.40 -0.91 -14.97
C ALA A 167 -20.99 0.48 -14.66
N LEU A 168 -20.27 1.30 -13.88
CA LEU A 168 -20.64 2.70 -13.62
C LEU A 168 -20.62 3.52 -14.91
N VAL A 169 -19.56 3.38 -15.71
CA VAL A 169 -19.39 4.07 -16.99
C VAL A 169 -20.49 3.67 -17.97
N ARG A 170 -20.83 2.38 -18.07
CA ARG A 170 -21.94 1.93 -18.92
C ARG A 170 -23.28 2.55 -18.52
N GLY A 171 -23.50 2.72 -17.22
CA GLY A 171 -24.70 3.39 -16.71
C GLY A 171 -24.80 4.84 -17.18
N ALA A 172 -23.68 5.56 -17.24
CA ALA A 172 -23.62 6.95 -17.66
C ALA A 172 -23.56 7.14 -19.19
N GLN A 173 -22.79 6.28 -19.87
CA GLN A 173 -22.48 6.38 -21.30
C GLN A 173 -22.61 4.99 -21.97
N PRO A 174 -23.85 4.55 -22.30
CA PRO A 174 -24.08 3.21 -22.85
C PRO A 174 -23.43 2.95 -24.22
N GLN A 175 -23.15 4.02 -24.97
CA GLN A 175 -22.57 3.98 -26.31
C GLN A 175 -21.03 4.10 -26.31
N LEU A 176 -20.39 4.04 -25.14
CA LEU A 176 -18.93 4.19 -25.06
C LEU A 176 -18.22 3.04 -25.77
N GLY A 177 -17.44 3.36 -26.79
CA GLY A 177 -16.65 2.39 -27.56
C GLY A 177 -15.50 1.77 -26.77
N ARG A 178 -14.79 0.82 -27.39
CA ARG A 178 -13.68 0.10 -26.73
C ARG A 178 -12.56 1.03 -26.27
N SER A 179 -12.15 1.97 -27.12
CA SER A 179 -11.13 2.97 -26.81
C SER A 179 -11.54 3.85 -25.62
N GLY A 180 -12.79 4.28 -25.55
CA GLY A 180 -13.31 5.07 -24.43
C GLY A 180 -13.25 4.31 -23.11
N ARG A 181 -13.60 3.02 -23.09
CA ARG A 181 -13.50 2.18 -21.88
C ARG A 181 -12.05 2.02 -21.41
N VAL A 182 -11.13 1.77 -22.35
CA VAL A 182 -9.69 1.69 -22.06
C VAL A 182 -9.20 3.02 -21.49
N LEU A 183 -9.55 4.15 -22.11
CA LEU A 183 -9.17 5.47 -21.64
C LEU A 183 -9.68 5.73 -20.21
N THR A 184 -10.92 5.36 -19.89
CA THR A 184 -11.46 5.46 -18.53
C THR A 184 -10.63 4.64 -17.54
N VAL A 185 -10.31 3.39 -17.85
CA VAL A 185 -9.46 2.56 -16.98
C VAL A 185 -8.05 3.13 -16.83
N VAL A 186 -7.46 3.66 -17.90
CA VAL A 186 -6.15 4.30 -17.84
C VAL A 186 -6.17 5.51 -16.90
N ILE A 187 -7.14 6.43 -17.08
CA ILE A 187 -7.22 7.67 -16.31
C ILE A 187 -7.53 7.42 -14.83
N HIS A 188 -8.42 6.49 -14.54
CA HIS A 188 -8.89 6.26 -13.18
C HIS A 188 -8.05 5.24 -12.41
N LEU A 189 -7.46 4.24 -13.05
CA LEU A 189 -6.80 3.14 -12.35
C LEU A 189 -5.29 3.09 -12.63
N VAL A 190 -4.91 3.02 -13.90
CA VAL A 190 -3.51 2.77 -14.28
C VAL A 190 -2.61 3.97 -13.95
N LEU A 191 -2.97 5.18 -14.41
CA LEU A 191 -2.14 6.37 -14.18
C LEU A 191 -1.95 6.70 -12.70
N PRO A 192 -3.00 6.69 -11.84
CA PRO A 192 -2.80 6.88 -10.41
C PRO A 192 -1.89 5.84 -9.75
N ALA A 193 -1.97 4.57 -10.17
CA ALA A 193 -1.05 3.54 -9.69
C ALA A 193 0.40 3.80 -10.14
N CYS A 194 0.61 4.22 -11.38
CA CYS A 194 1.94 4.60 -11.89
C CYS A 194 2.56 5.74 -11.08
N VAL A 195 1.77 6.72 -10.62
CA VAL A 195 2.28 7.80 -9.76
C VAL A 195 2.78 7.26 -8.42
N TRP A 196 2.06 6.34 -7.79
CA TRP A 196 2.50 5.70 -6.55
C TRP A 196 3.78 4.90 -6.72
N ILE A 197 3.84 4.08 -7.78
CA ILE A 197 5.04 3.30 -8.14
C ILE A 197 6.22 4.23 -8.36
N THR A 198 6.03 5.31 -9.13
CA THR A 198 7.07 6.31 -9.40
C THR A 198 7.53 7.00 -8.12
N GLY A 199 6.60 7.35 -7.22
CA GLY A 199 6.92 7.89 -5.90
C GLY A 199 7.77 6.92 -5.07
N GLY A 200 7.44 5.63 -5.08
CA GLY A 200 8.25 4.59 -4.45
C GLY A 200 9.67 4.50 -5.05
N LEU A 201 9.77 4.49 -6.38
CA LEU A 201 11.06 4.47 -7.10
C LEU A 201 11.93 5.70 -6.77
N VAL A 202 11.35 6.89 -6.72
CA VAL A 202 12.06 8.13 -6.34
C VAL A 202 12.55 8.07 -4.89
N MET A 203 11.79 7.45 -3.99
CA MET A 203 12.23 7.26 -2.61
C MET A 203 13.36 6.23 -2.48
N ILE A 204 13.34 5.18 -3.30
CA ILE A 204 14.44 4.21 -3.39
C ILE A 204 15.72 4.91 -3.85
N SER A 205 15.67 5.65 -4.96
CA SER A 205 16.85 6.32 -5.50
C SER A 205 17.45 7.34 -4.52
N ARG A 206 16.60 8.11 -3.82
CA ARG A 206 17.05 9.08 -2.81
C ARG A 206 17.71 8.43 -1.60
N THR A 207 17.23 7.28 -1.15
CA THR A 207 17.81 6.61 0.03
C THR A 207 19.07 5.81 -0.29
N SER A 208 19.17 5.25 -1.50
CA SER A 208 20.38 4.55 -1.95
C SER A 208 21.56 5.50 -2.18
N SER A 209 21.32 6.71 -2.68
CA SER A 209 22.38 7.71 -2.95
C SER A 209 23.11 8.22 -1.69
N VAL A 210 22.56 8.00 -0.50
CA VAL A 210 23.14 8.46 0.77
C VAL A 210 24.13 7.44 1.36
N ASN A 211 24.05 6.17 0.95
CA ASN A 211 25.06 5.17 1.27
C ASN A 211 26.13 5.24 0.18
N ASN A 212 27.34 5.70 0.53
CA ASN A 212 28.49 5.98 -0.33
C ASN A 212 29.02 4.78 -1.15
N GLY A 213 28.19 4.23 -2.03
CA GLY A 213 28.52 3.14 -2.93
C GLY A 213 28.98 3.64 -4.29
N THR A 214 29.93 2.93 -4.90
CA THR A 214 30.53 3.30 -6.19
C THR A 214 29.50 3.32 -7.33
N LEU A 215 29.77 4.08 -8.40
CA LEU A 215 28.89 4.24 -9.58
C LEU A 215 28.46 2.90 -10.24
N LEU A 216 29.21 1.82 -10.04
CA LEU A 216 28.90 0.45 -10.48
C LEU A 216 27.85 -0.27 -9.60
N GLU A 217 27.70 0.11 -8.32
CA GLU A 217 26.55 -0.30 -7.50
C GLU A 217 25.25 0.42 -7.92
N GLY A 218 25.34 1.41 -8.81
CA GLY A 218 24.19 2.06 -9.45
C GLY A 218 23.38 1.17 -10.40
N LEU A 219 23.88 -0.02 -10.75
CA LEU A 219 23.15 -1.04 -11.54
C LEU A 219 22.34 -2.03 -10.68
N LEU A 220 22.72 -2.25 -9.42
CA LEU A 220 21.96 -3.08 -8.46
C LEU A 220 20.52 -2.58 -8.19
N PRO A 221 20.22 -1.27 -8.20
CA PRO A 221 18.86 -0.77 -8.19
C PRO A 221 18.03 -1.34 -9.35
N PHE A 222 18.59 -1.53 -10.54
CA PHE A 222 17.79 -1.94 -11.70
C PHE A 222 17.25 -3.37 -11.55
N GLU A 223 18.07 -4.30 -11.07
CA GLU A 223 17.66 -5.69 -10.81
C GLU A 223 16.70 -5.83 -9.63
N ALA A 224 16.87 -5.00 -8.59
CA ALA A 224 15.98 -5.01 -7.43
C ALA A 224 14.62 -4.33 -7.70
N LEU A 225 14.55 -3.45 -8.71
CA LEU A 225 13.37 -2.63 -9.00
C LEU A 225 12.44 -3.23 -10.05
N TRP A 226 12.91 -4.04 -11.00
CA TRP A 226 12.03 -4.63 -12.01
C TRP A 226 10.97 -5.56 -11.42
N PRO A 227 11.24 -6.40 -10.39
CA PRO A 227 10.24 -7.33 -9.87
C PRO A 227 8.99 -6.63 -9.34
N PRO A 228 9.08 -5.61 -8.45
CA PRO A 228 7.89 -4.92 -7.98
C PRO A 228 7.21 -4.10 -9.09
N VAL A 229 7.95 -3.57 -10.07
CA VAL A 229 7.35 -2.86 -11.23
C VAL A 229 6.54 -3.84 -12.10
N LEU A 230 7.10 -4.97 -12.49
CA LEU A 230 6.40 -5.97 -13.30
C LEU A 230 5.19 -6.54 -12.56
N ALA A 231 5.36 -6.81 -11.26
CA ALA A 231 4.28 -7.27 -10.40
C ALA A 231 3.12 -6.28 -10.31
N ALA A 232 3.41 -4.99 -10.18
CA ALA A 232 2.39 -3.95 -10.16
C ALA A 232 1.76 -3.70 -11.54
N ALA A 233 2.46 -4.06 -12.63
CA ALA A 233 1.92 -4.00 -13.98
C ALA A 233 0.87 -5.10 -14.26
N LEU A 234 0.97 -6.28 -13.65
CA LEU A 234 0.03 -7.39 -13.88
C LEU A 234 -1.46 -7.01 -13.63
N PRO A 235 -1.83 -6.37 -12.50
CA PRO A 235 -3.17 -5.80 -12.32
C PRO A 235 -3.61 -4.82 -13.41
N SER A 236 -2.69 -3.97 -13.89
CA SER A 236 -2.96 -2.99 -14.94
C SER A 236 -3.23 -3.68 -16.27
N VAL A 237 -2.42 -4.68 -16.63
CA VAL A 237 -2.65 -5.50 -17.84
C VAL A 237 -4.00 -6.21 -17.76
N ALA A 238 -4.30 -6.84 -16.62
CA ALA A 238 -5.59 -7.50 -16.42
C ALA A 238 -6.77 -6.51 -16.58
N ALA A 239 -6.67 -5.33 -15.98
CA ALA A 239 -7.69 -4.28 -16.09
C ALA A 239 -7.88 -3.77 -17.53
N LEU A 240 -6.79 -3.54 -18.26
CA LEU A 240 -6.83 -3.07 -19.64
C LEU A 240 -7.40 -4.13 -20.59
N THR A 241 -6.98 -5.39 -20.43
CA THR A 241 -7.58 -6.53 -21.14
C THR A 241 -9.09 -6.59 -20.84
N MET A 242 -9.49 -6.36 -19.60
CA MET A 242 -10.90 -6.38 -19.22
C MET A 242 -11.69 -5.22 -19.83
N ALA A 243 -11.12 -4.02 -19.89
CA ALA A 243 -11.72 -2.85 -20.56
C ALA A 243 -11.85 -3.06 -22.08
N TRP A 244 -10.94 -3.82 -22.68
CA TRP A 244 -11.00 -4.17 -24.09
C TRP A 244 -12.10 -5.21 -24.37
N LEU A 245 -12.15 -6.27 -23.58
CA LEU A 245 -13.01 -7.42 -23.83
C LEU A 245 -14.44 -7.25 -23.31
N ALA A 246 -14.62 -6.67 -22.12
CA ALA A 246 -15.91 -6.65 -21.44
C ALA A 246 -16.53 -5.26 -21.34
N PHE A 247 -17.85 -5.21 -21.43
CA PHE A 247 -18.65 -4.11 -20.92
C PHE A 247 -19.71 -4.72 -20.00
N PRO A 248 -19.48 -4.80 -18.68
CA PRO A 248 -20.44 -5.40 -17.76
C PRO A 248 -21.79 -4.66 -17.81
N ARG A 249 -22.86 -5.30 -17.33
CA ARG A 249 -24.19 -4.66 -17.31
C ARG A 249 -24.13 -3.39 -16.46
N ALA A 250 -24.89 -2.37 -16.89
CA ALA A 250 -24.97 -1.12 -16.17
C ALA A 250 -25.52 -1.35 -14.76
N TRP A 251 -25.01 -0.61 -13.80
CA TRP A 251 -25.54 -0.63 -12.46
C TRP A 251 -26.88 0.12 -12.42
N VAL A 252 -27.88 -0.46 -11.74
CA VAL A 252 -29.28 -0.02 -11.83
C VAL A 252 -29.57 1.17 -10.89
N HIS A 253 -28.76 1.38 -9.86
CA HIS A 253 -29.02 2.42 -8.87
C HIS A 253 -28.66 3.81 -9.35
N HIS A 254 -29.52 4.78 -9.04
CA HIS A 254 -29.24 6.19 -9.26
C HIS A 254 -28.11 6.63 -8.32
N LEU A 255 -27.05 7.19 -8.90
CA LEU A 255 -25.94 7.81 -8.15
C LEU A 255 -26.11 9.32 -8.13
N GLU A 256 -25.79 9.91 -6.98
CA GLU A 256 -25.63 11.35 -6.86
C GLU A 256 -24.33 11.78 -7.55
N PRO A 257 -24.33 12.94 -8.23
CA PRO A 257 -23.13 13.49 -8.84
C PRO A 257 -22.08 13.85 -7.78
N VAL A 258 -20.86 14.13 -8.22
CA VAL A 258 -19.81 14.63 -7.32
C VAL A 258 -20.27 15.97 -6.73
N SER A 259 -20.54 15.97 -5.43
CA SER A 259 -20.82 17.21 -4.68
C SER A 259 -19.52 17.93 -4.31
N LEU A 260 -19.53 19.26 -4.34
CA LEU A 260 -18.40 20.07 -3.87
C LEU A 260 -18.01 19.73 -2.43
N ARG A 261 -19.00 19.55 -1.54
CA ARG A 261 -18.79 19.18 -0.13
C ARG A 261 -17.99 17.89 0.00
N SER A 262 -18.37 16.84 -0.73
CA SER A 262 -17.64 15.57 -0.68
C SER A 262 -16.24 15.68 -1.28
N GLY A 263 -16.06 16.49 -2.33
CA GLY A 263 -14.75 16.78 -2.91
C GLY A 263 -13.81 17.50 -1.92
N VAL A 264 -14.31 18.53 -1.24
CA VAL A 264 -13.54 19.27 -0.22
C VAL A 264 -13.19 18.37 0.96
N LEU A 265 -14.15 17.57 1.46
CA LEU A 265 -13.89 16.63 2.55
C LEU A 265 -12.79 15.61 2.16
N LEU A 266 -12.88 15.04 0.95
CA LEU A 266 -11.88 14.10 0.46
C LEU A 266 -10.50 14.74 0.32
N MET A 267 -10.42 16.00 -0.12
CA MET A 267 -9.17 16.75 -0.18
C MET A 267 -8.56 16.98 1.20
N VAL A 268 -9.37 17.35 2.20
CA VAL A 268 -8.92 17.50 3.60
C VAL A 268 -8.42 16.17 4.15
N CYS A 269 -9.17 15.08 3.93
CA CYS A 269 -8.76 13.74 4.31
C CYS A 269 -7.44 13.33 3.65
N ALA A 270 -7.28 13.59 2.34
CA ALA A 270 -6.06 13.29 1.62
C ALA A 270 -4.85 14.07 2.19
N ALA A 271 -5.01 15.36 2.48
CA ALA A 271 -3.97 16.18 3.09
C ALA A 271 -3.56 15.66 4.48
N ALA A 272 -4.55 15.30 5.32
CA ALA A 272 -4.29 14.72 6.63
C ALA A 272 -3.55 13.37 6.52
N LEU A 273 -3.96 12.51 5.59
CA LEU A 273 -3.31 11.23 5.33
C LEU A 273 -1.87 11.41 4.83
N VAL A 274 -1.61 12.38 3.96
CA VAL A 274 -0.24 12.71 3.50
C VAL A 274 0.62 13.16 4.69
N GLY A 275 0.10 14.07 5.53
CA GLY A 275 0.81 14.49 6.75
C GLY A 275 1.11 13.31 7.68
N PHE A 276 0.15 12.39 7.83
CA PHE A 276 0.32 11.17 8.61
C PHE A 276 1.41 10.25 8.02
N GLN A 277 1.37 9.99 6.71
CA GLN A 277 2.39 9.20 6.02
C GLN A 277 3.79 9.80 6.16
N LEU A 278 3.93 11.12 5.96
CA LEU A 278 5.22 11.82 6.11
C LEU A 278 5.75 11.74 7.55
N THR A 279 4.85 11.70 8.54
CA THR A 279 5.24 11.54 9.95
C THR A 279 5.69 10.10 10.25
N LEU A 280 4.98 9.11 9.68
CA LEU A 280 5.20 7.69 9.96
C LEU A 280 6.24 7.00 9.05
N GLY A 281 6.62 7.57 7.92
CA GLY A 281 7.51 6.92 6.96
C GLY A 281 8.38 7.90 6.18
N GLY A 282 8.35 9.18 6.55
CA GLY A 282 9.20 10.20 5.96
C GLY A 282 10.67 9.99 6.32
N PRO A 283 11.59 10.46 5.46
CA PRO A 283 13.02 10.35 5.72
C PRO A 283 13.43 11.18 6.95
N SER A 284 14.29 10.62 7.80
CA SER A 284 14.80 11.24 9.04
C SER A 284 16.26 11.70 8.97
N GLY A 285 16.95 11.49 7.83
CA GLY A 285 18.38 11.74 7.65
C GLY A 285 19.17 10.43 7.49
N GLN A 286 20.39 10.48 6.92
CA GLN A 286 21.28 9.31 6.75
C GLN A 286 20.60 8.04 6.16
N GLY A 287 19.67 8.20 5.21
CA GLY A 287 18.97 7.07 4.58
C GLY A 287 17.99 6.31 5.48
N THR A 288 17.65 6.87 6.66
CA THR A 288 16.68 6.29 7.61
C THR A 288 15.26 6.82 7.39
N CYS A 289 14.27 6.08 7.89
CA CYS A 289 12.87 6.47 7.92
C CYS A 289 12.36 6.56 9.36
N ARG A 290 11.45 7.50 9.62
CA ARG A 290 10.79 7.61 10.91
C ARG A 290 9.92 6.39 11.18
N GLY A 291 9.93 5.91 12.42
CA GLY A 291 8.99 4.91 12.92
C GLY A 291 8.41 5.40 14.24
N VAL A 292 7.09 5.49 14.33
CA VAL A 292 6.44 5.98 15.54
C VAL A 292 6.20 4.81 16.48
N LEU A 293 6.66 4.97 17.73
CA LEU A 293 6.56 3.98 18.79
C LEU A 293 5.57 4.43 19.87
N TRP A 294 4.76 3.49 20.35
CA TRP A 294 3.93 3.64 21.54
C TRP A 294 4.36 2.72 22.69
N ALA A 295 5.48 2.00 22.55
CA ALA A 295 6.05 1.16 23.60
C ALA A 295 7.17 1.87 24.38
N HIS A 296 7.53 1.29 25.53
CA HIS A 296 8.57 1.80 26.42
C HIS A 296 9.96 1.70 25.80
N ALA A 297 10.91 2.54 26.23
CA ALA A 297 12.25 2.67 25.66
C ALA A 297 13.01 1.34 25.47
N ASN A 298 12.77 0.36 26.34
CA ASN A 298 13.48 -0.92 26.36
C ASN A 298 12.90 -1.95 25.36
N SER A 299 11.79 -1.64 24.67
CA SER A 299 11.14 -2.53 23.71
C SER A 299 11.63 -2.29 22.28
N ARG A 300 12.95 -2.41 22.02
CA ARG A 300 13.57 -2.08 20.72
C ARG A 300 14.38 -3.21 20.07
N ASN A 301 14.34 -4.41 20.66
CA ASN A 301 15.13 -5.59 20.27
C ASN A 301 14.97 -6.04 18.81
N ASN A 302 13.96 -5.57 18.07
CA ASN A 302 13.73 -5.95 16.67
C ASN A 302 13.48 -4.73 15.74
N LEU A 303 13.90 -3.54 16.14
CA LEU A 303 13.88 -2.39 15.23
C LEU A 303 14.98 -2.54 14.20
N ARG A 304 14.62 -2.37 12.93
CA ARG A 304 15.60 -2.37 11.84
C ARG A 304 16.51 -1.15 11.98
N PRO A 305 17.82 -1.25 11.65
CA PRO A 305 18.76 -0.14 11.76
C PRO A 305 18.38 1.10 10.96
N TRP A 306 17.57 0.95 9.91
CA TRP A 306 17.09 2.06 9.09
C TRP A 306 15.86 2.78 9.66
N VAL A 307 15.30 2.31 10.78
CA VAL A 307 14.15 2.96 11.45
C VAL A 307 14.66 3.89 12.54
N THR A 308 14.39 5.20 12.40
CA THR A 308 14.61 6.17 13.47
C THR A 308 13.36 6.25 14.36
N PRO A 309 13.42 5.78 15.62
CA PRO A 309 12.27 5.73 16.49
C PRO A 309 11.84 7.11 16.98
N VAL A 310 10.55 7.40 16.92
CA VAL A 310 9.91 8.59 17.48
C VAL A 310 8.85 8.14 18.49
N SER A 311 9.07 8.41 19.78
CA SER A 311 8.15 8.00 20.85
C SER A 311 6.97 8.98 20.98
N ILE A 312 5.74 8.48 21.03
CA ILE A 312 4.55 9.30 21.33
C ILE A 312 4.49 9.63 22.84
N LEU A 313 5.05 8.78 23.70
CA LEU A 313 4.97 8.90 25.16
C LEU A 313 5.93 9.95 25.75
N GLY A 314 6.55 10.80 24.92
CA GLY A 314 7.54 11.79 25.32
C GLY A 314 8.95 11.19 25.52
N ALA A 315 9.97 12.03 25.32
CA ALA A 315 11.38 11.68 25.56
C ALA A 315 11.73 11.60 27.06
N SER A 316 10.81 11.98 27.95
CA SER A 316 11.02 12.13 29.39
C SER A 316 10.98 10.83 30.21
N ALA A 317 11.06 9.68 29.57
CA ALA A 317 11.30 8.39 30.23
C ALA A 317 12.74 7.87 30.01
N LEU A 318 13.71 8.79 29.97
CA LEU A 318 15.14 8.45 29.95
C LEU A 318 15.82 8.92 31.24
N PRO A 319 15.86 8.10 32.30
CA PRO A 319 17.04 8.03 33.13
C PRO A 319 18.09 7.14 32.42
N GLY A 320 19.22 7.74 32.04
CA GLY A 320 20.48 7.01 31.85
C GLY A 320 20.75 6.43 30.47
N ILE A 321 21.12 7.28 29.52
CA ILE A 321 22.26 6.98 28.62
C ILE A 321 23.12 8.23 28.65
N ASP A 322 24.00 8.30 29.64
CA ASP A 322 25.18 9.14 29.53
C ASP A 322 26.12 8.46 28.52
N ASP A 323 26.45 9.20 27.46
CA ASP A 323 27.47 8.88 26.44
C ASP A 323 28.91 8.91 27.01
N SER A 324 29.14 8.35 28.21
CA SER A 324 30.43 8.41 28.91
C SER A 324 30.85 7.10 29.56
N SER A 325 30.77 6.00 28.82
CA SER A 325 31.53 4.78 29.17
C SER A 325 32.76 4.64 28.25
N PRO A 326 33.94 5.15 28.64
CA PRO A 326 35.20 4.74 28.03
C PRO A 326 35.61 3.39 28.62
N GLY A 327 35.92 2.42 27.74
CA GLY A 327 36.84 1.30 27.99
C GLY A 327 36.56 0.36 29.17
N GLY A 328 36.30 -0.90 28.86
CA GLY A 328 36.45 -2.02 29.81
C GLY A 328 36.54 -3.32 29.02
N GLU A 329 37.66 -4.01 29.20
CA GLU A 329 38.19 -5.18 28.49
C GLU A 329 37.24 -6.38 28.33
#